data_AF-A0A925SPD4-F1
#
_entry.id   AF-A0A925SPD4-F1
#
_cell.length_a   1.000
_cell.length_b   1.000
_cell.length_c   1.000
_cell.angle_alpha   90.00
_cell.angle_beta   90.00
_cell.angle_gamma   90.00
#
_symmetry.space_group_name_H-M   'P 1'
#
loop_
_entity.id
_entity.type
_entity.pdbx_description
1 polymer ?
#
loop_
_entity_poly.entity_id
_entity_poly.type
_entity_poly.pdbx_seq_one_letter_code
_entity_poly.pdbx_strand_id
1 'polypeptide(L)' 'MNGAALESRLMASLPELRGRLKAEAALKDLTWFRAGGPAEVLYSPADEADLA' A
#
# COMPACT_ATOMS: atom_id res chain seq x y z
N MET A 1 2.67 -13.79 -4.54
CA MET A 1 1.20 -13.80 -4.66
C MET A 1 0.82 -12.62 -5.57
N ASN A 2 -0.39 -12.56 -6.18
CA ASN A 2 -0.77 -11.38 -6.98
C ASN A 2 -1.08 -10.20 -6.04
N GLY A 3 -0.46 -9.04 -6.25
CA GLY A 3 -0.67 -7.83 -5.43
C GLY A 3 -2.13 -7.41 -5.34
N ALA A 4 -2.88 -7.48 -6.45
CA ALA A 4 -4.32 -7.13 -6.48
C ALA A 4 -5.17 -8.06 -5.60
N ALA A 5 -4.82 -9.34 -5.54
CA ALA A 5 -5.50 -10.30 -4.67
C ALA A 5 -5.18 -10.02 -3.19
N LEU A 6 -3.96 -9.57 -2.88
CA LEU A 6 -3.59 -9.17 -1.52
C LEU A 6 -4.32 -7.89 -1.09
N GLU A 7 -4.36 -6.87 -1.95
CA GLU A 7 -5.12 -5.64 -1.72
C GLU A 7 -6.59 -5.94 -1.39
N SER A 8 -7.25 -6.76 -2.23
CA SER A 8 -8.66 -7.13 -2.03
C SER A 8 -8.89 -7.85 -0.70
N ARG A 9 -7.99 -8.77 -0.32
CA ARG A 9 -8.07 -9.49 0.96
C ARG A 9 -7.88 -8.56 2.15
N LEU A 10 -6.96 -7.60 2.05
CA LEU A 10 -6.71 -6.62 3.11
C LEU A 10 -7.91 -5.69 3.29
N MET A 11 -8.48 -5.16 2.19
CA MET A 11 -9.70 -4.34 2.26
C MET A 11 -10.88 -5.09 2.87
N ALA A 12 -11.05 -6.38 2.55
CA ALA A 12 -12.09 -7.20 3.17
C ALA A 12 -11.86 -7.49 4.65
N SER A 13 -10.59 -7.59 5.08
CA SER A 13 -10.21 -7.90 6.47
C SER A 13 -10.18 -6.66 7.36
N LEU A 14 -10.04 -5.46 6.77
CA LEU A 14 -9.91 -4.19 7.46
C LEU A 14 -10.94 -3.19 6.90
N PRO A 15 -12.25 -3.39 7.16
CA PRO A 15 -13.32 -2.59 6.56
C PRO A 15 -13.28 -1.10 6.96
N GLU A 16 -12.73 -0.81 8.14
CA GLU A 16 -12.58 0.55 8.66
C GLU A 16 -11.22 1.18 8.29
N LEU A 17 -10.41 0.51 7.47
CA LEU A 17 -9.11 1.04 7.06
C LEU A 17 -9.29 2.31 6.22
N ARG A 18 -8.88 3.43 6.79
CA ARG A 18 -8.78 4.72 6.10
C ARG A 18 -7.51 4.79 5.26
N GLY A 19 -7.31 5.89 4.53
CA GLY A 19 -6.15 6.04 3.65
C GLY A 19 -6.30 5.29 2.32
N ARG A 20 -5.18 4.91 1.71
CA ARG A 20 -5.15 4.26 0.39
C ARG A 20 -4.25 3.03 0.42
N LEU A 21 -4.79 1.90 -0.03
CA LEU A 21 -4.00 0.74 -0.44
C LEU A 21 -3.83 0.78 -1.96
N LYS A 22 -2.63 0.40 -2.43
CA LYS A 22 -2.33 0.27 -3.86
C LYS A 22 -1.46 -0.95 -4.11
N ALA A 23 -1.98 -1.93 -4.84
CA ALA A 23 -1.17 -3.03 -5.35
C ALA A 23 -0.12 -2.56 -6.37
N GLU A 24 1.01 -3.26 -6.40
CA GLU A 24 2.07 -3.10 -7.43
C GLU A 24 2.60 -1.66 -7.55
N ALA A 25 2.60 -0.92 -6.45
CA ALA A 25 3.08 0.47 -6.42
C ALA A 25 4.60 0.53 -6.66
N ALA A 26 5.03 1.34 -7.64
CA ALA A 26 6.43 1.48 -8.00
C ALA A 26 7.20 2.28 -6.94
N LEU A 27 8.06 1.60 -6.16
CA LEU A 27 8.80 2.25 -5.07
C LEU A 27 9.83 3.27 -5.56
N LYS A 28 10.37 3.09 -6.77
CA LYS A 28 11.26 4.06 -7.42
C LYS A 28 10.68 5.48 -7.51
N ASP A 29 9.36 5.63 -7.50
CA ASP A 29 8.72 6.94 -7.59
C ASP A 29 8.78 7.70 -6.26
N LEU A 30 8.93 6.97 -5.14
CA LEU A 30 8.92 7.49 -3.78
C LEU A 30 10.32 7.59 -3.13
N THR A 31 11.32 6.91 -3.69
CA THR A 31 12.68 6.89 -3.12
C THR A 31 13.60 7.92 -3.80
N TRP A 32 14.47 8.55 -3.01
CA TRP A 32 15.43 9.56 -3.50
C TRP A 32 16.36 9.02 -4.60
N PHE A 33 16.90 7.83 -4.38
CA PHE A 33 17.78 7.15 -5.35
C PHE A 33 17.04 6.49 -6.51
N ARG A 34 15.71 6.64 -6.60
CA ARG A 34 14.87 5.99 -7.62
C ARG A 34 15.05 4.47 -7.64
N ALA A 35 15.29 3.87 -6.49
CA ALA A 35 15.52 2.46 -6.31
C ALA A 35 14.27 1.74 -5.77
N GLY A 36 14.16 0.45 -6.06
CA GLY A 36 13.07 -0.42 -5.61
C GLY A 36 12.06 -0.75 -6.71
N GLY A 37 11.76 -2.04 -6.85
CA GLY A 37 10.72 -2.55 -7.74
C GLY A 37 9.31 -2.28 -7.21
N PRO A 38 8.28 -2.85 -7.85
CA PRO A 38 6.90 -2.76 -7.37
C PRO A 38 6.77 -3.44 -6.00
N ALA A 39 6.14 -2.75 -5.03
CA ALA A 39 5.69 -3.39 -3.80
C ALA A 39 4.49 -4.29 -4.09
N GLU A 40 4.33 -5.42 -3.39
CA GLU A 40 3.10 -6.22 -3.53
C GLU A 40 1.87 -5.37 -3.20
N VAL A 41 1.91 -4.60 -2.10
CA VAL A 41 0.94 -3.55 -1.73
C VAL A 41 1.67 -2.40 -1.01
N LEU A 42 1.25 -1.16 -1.29
CA LEU A 42 1.66 0.03 -0.55
C LEU A 42 0.46 0.66 0.16
N TYR A 43 0.61 0.93 1.46
CA TYR A 43 -0.35 1.70 2.24
C TYR A 43 0.10 3.16 2.37
N SER A 44 -0.81 4.09 2.10
CA SER A 44 -0.66 5.52 2.34
C SER A 44 -1.71 5.95 3.37
N PRO A 45 -1.33 6.19 4.62
CA PRO A 45 -2.23 6.64 5.67
C PRO A 45 -2.91 7.97 5.30
N ALA A 46 -4.14 8.19 5.76
CA ALA A 46 -4.82 9.48 5.57
C ALA A 46 -4.24 10.56 6.49
N ASP A 47 -3.88 10.19 7.72
CA ASP A 47 -3.20 11.04 8.69
C ASP A 47 -2.43 10.20 9.74
N GLU A 48 -1.87 10.86 10.75
CA GLU A 48 -1.06 10.23 11.80
C GLU A 48 -1.87 9.25 12.67
N ALA A 49 -3.19 9.43 12.81
CA ALA A 49 -4.01 8.53 13.63
C ALA A 49 -4.05 7.11 13.05
N ASP A 50 -3.74 6.94 11.76
CA ASP A 50 -3.69 5.66 11.07
C ASP A 50 -2.35 4.91 11.28
N LEU A 51 -1.39 5.44 12.06
CA LEU A 51 -0.05 4.85 12.31
C LEU A 51 0.09 4.10 13.65
N ALA A 52 -0.92 4.17 14.52
CA ALA A 52 -0.87 3.69 15.90
C ALA A 52 -1.27 2.21 16.06
#